data_AF-A0A694S8P4-F1
#
_entry.id   AF-A0A694S8P4-F1
#
_cell.length_a   1.000
_cell.length_b   1.000
_cell.length_c   1.000
_cell.angle_alpha   90.00
_cell.angle_beta   90.00
_cell.angle_gamma   90.00
#
_symmetry.space_group_name_H-M   'P 1'
#
loop_
_entity.id
_entity.type
_entity.pdbx_description
1 polymer ?
#
loop_
_entity_poly.entity_id
_entity_poly.type
_entity_poly.pdbx_seq_one_letter_code
_entity_poly.pdbx_strand_id
1 'polypeptide(L)'
;QLNDKNEKINYHNISAELAWQMNLPLPDNYEFINVSPHGSGRNAMENFYTKNRIHFKQLCWANSGYDRYSVNFDSLVKNDNSYSIIMLSEYHFLDMDKFFSLIGKTVPVLLFVRDPISVIKHVINGINFYDNLEGKNITLNDTDFDSLLDTLRFWKYDKDNGTVVGEWSWSKFPHLKNLKPYLRAGGIENSNFFQNSILKSLKHCKKQIYFIDINDIHKDKIHQTMYGICKKFKFDLKANFNDYADQIYTPINALLPFTLHIRDDIKLVITTYHKNKCDNIKNYIDDFCNFKQEFNVVINITDRELNILKQDKQLFKNVRKYV
;
A
#
# COMPACT_ATOMS: atom_id res chain seq x y z
N GLN A 1 -48.26 -2.92 -4.40
CA GLN A 1 -48.01 -2.57 -5.81
C GLN A 1 -46.50 -2.59 -5.97
N LEU A 2 -45.95 -3.52 -6.76
CA LEU A 2 -44.51 -3.78 -6.89
C LEU A 2 -44.12 -3.94 -8.36
N ASN A 3 -44.62 -3.05 -9.22
CA ASN A 3 -44.32 -3.03 -10.66
C ASN A 3 -44.77 -1.71 -11.30
N ASP A 4 -44.23 -0.58 -10.85
CA ASP A 4 -44.20 0.62 -11.67
C ASP A 4 -42.89 0.63 -12.46
N LYS A 5 -42.97 0.57 -13.80
CA LYS A 5 -41.79 0.50 -14.70
C LYS A 5 -40.91 1.75 -14.64
N ASN A 6 -41.35 2.78 -13.91
CA ASN A 6 -40.66 4.06 -13.74
C ASN A 6 -40.12 4.30 -12.32
N GLU A 7 -40.28 3.35 -11.39
CA GLU A 7 -39.73 3.51 -10.05
C GLU A 7 -38.20 3.43 -10.08
N LYS A 8 -37.53 4.50 -9.65
CA LYS A 8 -36.07 4.53 -9.57
C LYS A 8 -35.64 3.47 -8.54
N ILE A 9 -34.74 2.57 -8.94
CA ILE A 9 -34.20 1.53 -8.06
C ILE A 9 -33.67 2.18 -6.78
N ASN A 10 -34.24 1.80 -5.64
CA ASN A 10 -33.75 2.23 -4.34
C ASN A 10 -32.80 1.17 -3.77
N TYR A 11 -31.51 1.38 -3.97
CA TYR A 11 -30.47 0.47 -3.51
C TYR A 11 -30.43 0.30 -1.97
N HIS A 12 -30.97 1.24 -1.18
CA HIS A 12 -31.03 1.12 0.28
C HIS A 12 -31.95 -0.02 0.77
N ASN A 13 -32.87 -0.49 -0.08
CA ASN A 13 -33.84 -1.54 0.25
C ASN A 13 -33.48 -2.91 -0.36
N ILE A 14 -32.33 -3.02 -1.02
CA ILE A 14 -31.92 -4.22 -1.76
C ILE A 14 -30.58 -4.69 -1.21
N SER A 15 -30.47 -5.96 -0.83
CA SER A 15 -29.17 -6.53 -0.45
C SER A 15 -28.26 -6.66 -1.67
N ALA A 16 -26.95 -6.58 -1.47
CA ALA A 16 -25.98 -6.82 -2.54
C ALA A 16 -26.17 -8.18 -3.24
N GLU A 17 -26.55 -9.22 -2.49
CA GLU A 17 -26.85 -10.56 -3.04
C GLU A 17 -28.02 -10.52 -4.03
N LEU A 18 -29.14 -9.92 -3.62
CA LEU A 18 -30.32 -9.81 -4.48
C LEU A 18 -30.02 -8.95 -5.71
N ALA A 19 -29.32 -7.83 -5.53
CA ALA A 19 -28.90 -6.96 -6.61
C ALA A 19 -27.99 -7.70 -7.62
N TRP A 20 -27.05 -8.52 -7.14
CA TRP A 20 -26.19 -9.36 -7.98
C TRP A 20 -26.98 -10.41 -8.76
N GLN A 21 -27.91 -11.12 -8.11
CA GLN A 21 -28.76 -12.13 -8.76
C GLN A 21 -29.65 -11.51 -9.84
N MET A 22 -30.15 -10.30 -9.60
CA MET A 22 -30.97 -9.53 -10.54
C MET A 22 -30.16 -8.82 -11.63
N ASN A 23 -28.82 -8.93 -11.63
CA ASN A 23 -27.92 -8.21 -12.54
C ASN A 23 -28.10 -6.68 -12.48
N LEU A 24 -28.37 -6.12 -11.30
CA LEU A 24 -28.45 -4.68 -11.12
C LEU A 24 -27.05 -4.06 -11.17
N PRO A 25 -26.87 -2.91 -11.83
CA PRO A 25 -25.58 -2.23 -11.82
C PRO A 25 -25.25 -1.76 -10.40
N LEU A 26 -23.97 -1.47 -10.14
CA LEU A 26 -23.57 -0.74 -8.93
C LEU A 26 -24.28 0.63 -8.86
N PRO A 27 -24.58 1.14 -7.65
CA PRO A 27 -25.08 2.50 -7.48
C PRO A 27 -24.20 3.54 -8.20
N ASP A 28 -24.80 4.60 -8.74
CA ASP A 28 -24.16 5.56 -9.64
C ASP A 28 -23.51 6.77 -8.94
N ASN A 29 -23.25 6.68 -7.64
CA ASN A 29 -22.66 7.74 -6.82
C ASN A 29 -21.11 7.72 -6.76
N TYR A 30 -20.44 7.14 -7.78
CA TYR A 30 -18.97 7.19 -7.92
C TYR A 30 -18.52 8.08 -9.09
N GLU A 31 -17.38 8.75 -8.94
CA GLU A 31 -16.98 9.82 -9.87
C GLU A 31 -15.95 9.37 -10.92
N PHE A 32 -15.14 8.36 -10.61
CA PHE A 32 -14.20 7.75 -11.56
C PHE A 32 -13.80 6.33 -11.14
N ILE A 33 -13.17 5.61 -12.07
CA ILE A 33 -12.57 4.30 -11.83
C ILE A 33 -11.06 4.47 -11.75
N ASN A 34 -10.44 4.00 -10.67
CA ASN A 34 -9.00 3.89 -10.54
C ASN A 34 -8.56 2.46 -10.84
N VAL A 35 -7.63 2.31 -11.77
CA VAL A 35 -7.01 1.03 -12.10
C VAL A 35 -5.55 1.10 -11.68
N SER A 36 -5.22 0.41 -10.60
CA SER A 36 -3.90 0.42 -9.97
C SER A 36 -3.39 -1.00 -9.70
N PRO A 37 -2.67 -1.61 -10.65
CA PRO A 37 -2.04 -2.91 -10.47
C PRO A 37 -1.07 -2.95 -9.29
N HIS A 38 -0.76 -4.14 -8.80
CA HIS A 38 0.30 -4.34 -7.82
C HIS A 38 1.64 -3.83 -8.36
N GLY A 39 2.44 -3.22 -7.48
CA GLY A 39 3.71 -2.60 -7.85
C GLY A 39 3.60 -1.30 -8.66
N SER A 40 2.40 -0.74 -8.87
CA SER A 40 2.21 0.52 -9.59
C SER A 40 1.95 1.75 -8.69
N GLY A 41 2.09 1.63 -7.36
CA GLY A 41 1.89 2.74 -6.43
C GLY A 41 0.50 2.81 -5.78
N ARG A 42 -0.30 1.74 -5.92
CA ARG A 42 -1.64 1.58 -5.32
C ARG A 42 -1.75 2.08 -3.88
N ASN A 43 -0.88 1.64 -2.98
CA ASN A 43 -0.99 1.97 -1.55
C ASN A 43 -0.73 3.46 -1.26
N ALA A 44 0.13 4.10 -2.06
CA ALA A 44 0.31 5.55 -1.98
C ALA A 44 -0.98 6.28 -2.38
N MET A 45 -1.70 5.77 -3.37
CA MET A 45 -2.99 6.32 -3.80
C MET A 45 -4.11 6.08 -2.81
N GLU A 46 -4.18 4.90 -2.19
CA GLU A 46 -5.16 4.64 -1.13
C GLU A 46 -4.96 5.59 0.05
N ASN A 47 -3.70 5.83 0.44
CA ASN A 47 -3.35 6.81 1.46
C ASN A 47 -3.79 8.22 1.03
N PHE A 48 -3.50 8.61 -0.22
CA PHE A 48 -3.95 9.87 -0.79
C PHE A 48 -5.48 10.03 -0.76
N TYR A 49 -6.23 9.04 -1.22
CA TYR A 49 -7.69 9.06 -1.22
C TYR A 49 -8.26 9.13 0.20
N THR A 50 -7.75 8.30 1.11
CA THR A 50 -8.18 8.26 2.52
C THR A 50 -8.00 9.64 3.17
N LYS A 51 -6.82 10.25 3.02
CA LYS A 51 -6.50 11.56 3.59
C LYS A 51 -7.33 12.70 2.98
N ASN A 52 -7.80 12.54 1.74
CA ASN A 52 -8.72 13.48 1.09
C ASN A 52 -10.21 13.13 1.27
N ARG A 53 -10.53 12.17 2.14
CA ARG A 53 -11.91 11.72 2.43
C ARG A 53 -12.65 11.25 1.17
N ILE A 54 -11.93 10.62 0.25
CA ILE A 54 -12.50 9.92 -0.88
C ILE A 54 -12.87 8.51 -0.43
N HIS A 55 -14.12 8.14 -0.67
CA HIS A 55 -14.64 6.84 -0.27
C HIS A 55 -14.38 5.80 -1.35
N PHE A 56 -13.79 4.70 -0.95
CA PHE A 56 -13.57 3.54 -1.80
C PHE A 56 -13.55 2.30 -0.94
N LYS A 57 -13.85 1.17 -1.57
CA LYS A 57 -13.49 -0.13 -1.03
C LYS A 57 -12.78 -0.92 -2.10
N GLN A 58 -11.79 -1.65 -1.65
CA GLN A 58 -11.07 -2.59 -2.46
C GLN A 58 -10.88 -3.86 -1.67
N LEU A 59 -11.21 -4.98 -2.30
CA LEU A 59 -10.97 -6.30 -1.76
C LEU A 59 -9.89 -6.97 -2.63
N CYS A 60 -8.62 -6.82 -2.24
CA CYS A 60 -7.54 -7.54 -2.92
C CYS A 60 -7.64 -9.04 -2.62
N TRP A 61 -7.23 -9.87 -3.57
CA TRP A 61 -7.19 -11.33 -3.49
C TRP A 61 -8.55 -12.00 -3.29
N ALA A 62 -9.66 -11.30 -3.58
CA ALA A 62 -10.96 -11.92 -3.66
C ALA A 62 -11.06 -12.84 -4.88
N ASN A 63 -11.58 -14.04 -4.64
CA ASN A 63 -11.68 -15.08 -5.67
C ASN A 63 -12.87 -14.87 -6.61
N SER A 64 -13.87 -14.06 -6.24
CA SER A 64 -15.10 -13.88 -7.02
C SER A 64 -15.45 -12.43 -7.33
N GLY A 65 -16.15 -12.24 -8.45
CA GLY A 65 -16.75 -10.98 -8.86
C GLY A 65 -17.91 -10.57 -7.95
N TYR A 66 -18.61 -11.54 -7.36
CA TYR A 66 -19.65 -11.27 -6.36
C TYR A 66 -19.08 -10.58 -5.12
N ASP A 67 -17.98 -11.08 -4.54
CA ASP A 67 -17.38 -10.46 -3.34
C ASP A 67 -16.98 -9.01 -3.61
N ARG A 68 -16.41 -8.77 -4.80
CA ARG A 68 -16.03 -7.43 -5.27
C ARG A 68 -17.24 -6.54 -5.49
N TYR A 69 -18.29 -7.07 -6.12
CA TYR A 69 -19.55 -6.35 -6.31
C TYR A 69 -20.15 -5.96 -4.97
N SER A 70 -20.29 -6.93 -4.06
CA SER A 70 -20.95 -6.77 -2.77
C SER A 70 -20.27 -5.72 -1.90
N VAL A 71 -18.95 -5.79 -1.77
CA VAL A 71 -18.18 -4.79 -1.01
C VAL A 71 -18.28 -3.38 -1.61
N ASN A 72 -18.27 -3.25 -2.94
CA ASN A 72 -18.44 -1.95 -3.59
C ASN A 72 -19.89 -1.44 -3.46
N PHE A 73 -20.87 -2.33 -3.61
CA PHE A 73 -22.29 -2.03 -3.46
C PHE A 73 -22.57 -1.46 -2.06
N ASP A 74 -22.20 -2.20 -1.02
CA ASP A 74 -22.42 -1.79 0.38
C ASP A 74 -21.71 -0.47 0.70
N SER A 75 -20.50 -0.29 0.18
CA SER A 75 -19.76 0.96 0.32
C SER A 75 -20.47 2.13 -0.34
N LEU A 76 -20.98 1.95 -1.56
CA LEU A 76 -21.63 3.02 -2.31
C LEU A 76 -22.98 3.38 -1.70
N VAL A 77 -23.77 2.39 -1.26
CA VAL A 77 -25.04 2.60 -0.54
C VAL A 77 -24.80 3.36 0.77
N LYS A 78 -23.80 2.95 1.56
CA LYS A 78 -23.48 3.60 2.84
C LYS A 78 -22.96 5.03 2.69
N ASN A 79 -22.35 5.37 1.56
CA ASN A 79 -21.68 6.66 1.32
C ASN A 79 -22.32 7.42 0.14
N ASP A 80 -23.64 7.34 -0.01
CA ASP A 80 -24.42 7.93 -1.11
C ASP A 80 -24.27 9.45 -1.28
N ASN A 81 -23.90 10.16 -0.21
CA ASN A 81 -23.65 11.60 -0.20
C ASN A 81 -22.16 12.00 -0.19
N SER A 82 -21.25 11.05 -0.44
CA SER A 82 -19.81 11.27 -0.38
C SER A 82 -19.13 11.09 -1.73
N TYR A 83 -17.98 11.75 -1.90
CA TYR A 83 -17.16 11.59 -3.10
C TYR A 83 -16.56 10.17 -3.13
N SER A 84 -17.10 9.31 -4.00
CA SER A 84 -16.73 7.89 -4.05
C SER A 84 -16.07 7.50 -5.37
N ILE A 85 -15.26 6.44 -5.34
CA ILE A 85 -14.58 5.87 -6.53
C ILE A 85 -14.63 4.35 -6.52
N ILE A 86 -14.43 3.74 -7.69
CA ILE A 86 -14.21 2.29 -7.81
C ILE A 86 -12.71 2.02 -8.00
N MET A 87 -12.14 1.11 -7.20
CA MET A 87 -10.73 0.72 -7.30
C MET A 87 -10.57 -0.72 -7.83
N LEU A 88 -9.76 -0.88 -8.87
CA LEU A 88 -9.51 -2.15 -9.53
C LEU A 88 -8.00 -2.45 -9.54
N SER A 89 -7.61 -3.58 -8.96
CA SER A 89 -6.20 -3.95 -8.80
C SER A 89 -5.86 -5.36 -9.26
N GLU A 90 -6.86 -6.12 -9.70
CA GLU A 90 -6.69 -7.52 -10.09
C GLU A 90 -7.61 -7.88 -11.26
N TYR A 91 -7.25 -8.96 -11.94
CA TYR A 91 -7.94 -9.52 -13.08
C TYR A 91 -7.92 -11.06 -12.99
N HIS A 92 -8.73 -11.75 -13.81
CA HIS A 92 -8.89 -13.22 -13.80
C HIS A 92 -9.42 -13.83 -12.48
N PHE A 93 -10.59 -13.37 -12.04
CA PHE A 93 -11.35 -13.98 -10.93
C PHE A 93 -12.67 -14.61 -11.43
N LEU A 94 -13.31 -15.43 -10.60
CA LEU A 94 -14.61 -16.04 -10.92
C LEU A 94 -15.66 -14.94 -11.18
N ASP A 95 -16.56 -15.13 -12.16
CA ASP A 95 -17.61 -14.17 -12.52
C ASP A 95 -17.15 -12.76 -12.92
N MET A 96 -15.89 -12.63 -13.36
CA MET A 96 -15.29 -11.36 -13.73
C MET A 96 -16.06 -10.57 -14.80
N ASP A 97 -16.51 -11.25 -15.86
CA ASP A 97 -17.24 -10.59 -16.95
C ASP A 97 -18.56 -10.00 -16.47
N LYS A 98 -19.26 -10.72 -15.57
CA LYS A 98 -20.47 -10.22 -14.92
C LYS A 98 -20.15 -9.04 -14.01
N PHE A 99 -19.11 -9.11 -13.18
CA PHE A 99 -18.72 -7.97 -12.34
C PHE A 99 -18.47 -6.71 -13.15
N PHE A 100 -17.69 -6.79 -14.24
CA PHE A 100 -17.41 -5.62 -15.07
C PHE A 100 -18.64 -5.09 -15.81
N SER A 101 -19.57 -5.97 -16.24
CA SER A 101 -20.81 -5.53 -16.88
C SER A 101 -21.73 -4.75 -15.94
N LEU A 102 -21.66 -5.03 -14.63
CA LEU A 102 -22.43 -4.31 -13.60
C LEU A 102 -21.81 -2.97 -13.17
N ILE A 103 -20.62 -2.61 -13.66
CA ILE A 103 -20.10 -1.24 -13.53
C ILE A 103 -20.75 -0.39 -14.63
N GLY A 104 -21.87 0.25 -14.30
CA GLY A 104 -22.75 0.88 -15.30
C GLY A 104 -22.51 2.37 -15.62
N LYS A 105 -22.07 3.18 -14.65
CA LYS A 105 -21.95 4.64 -14.84
C LYS A 105 -20.78 4.96 -15.75
N THR A 106 -21.03 5.78 -16.77
CA THR A 106 -19.98 6.24 -17.68
C THR A 106 -19.12 7.31 -17.00
N VAL A 107 -17.88 6.96 -16.65
CA VAL A 107 -16.96 7.84 -15.91
C VAL A 107 -15.53 7.83 -16.48
N PRO A 108 -14.69 8.81 -16.13
CA PRO A 108 -13.26 8.76 -16.43
C PRO A 108 -12.56 7.57 -15.75
N VAL A 109 -11.46 7.13 -16.35
CA VAL A 109 -10.56 6.10 -15.78
C VAL A 109 -9.21 6.74 -15.50
N LEU A 110 -8.71 6.59 -14.27
CA LEU A 110 -7.33 6.89 -13.90
C LEU A 110 -6.53 5.58 -13.88
N LEU A 111 -5.58 5.44 -14.80
CA LEU A 111 -4.80 4.23 -15.00
C LEU A 111 -3.35 4.44 -14.60
N PHE A 112 -2.90 3.65 -13.63
CA PHE A 112 -1.51 3.65 -13.19
C PHE A 112 -0.65 2.78 -14.11
N VAL A 113 0.48 3.36 -14.52
CA VAL A 113 1.48 2.71 -15.35
C VAL A 113 2.84 2.75 -14.68
N ARG A 114 3.63 1.74 -15.00
CA ARG A 114 5.03 1.62 -14.58
C ARG A 114 5.74 0.80 -15.63
N ASP A 115 7.02 1.08 -15.85
CA ASP A 115 7.81 0.28 -16.76
C ASP A 115 7.84 -1.19 -16.29
N PRO A 116 7.66 -2.17 -17.19
CA PRO A 116 7.57 -3.57 -16.81
C PRO A 116 8.78 -4.10 -16.04
N ILE A 117 9.98 -3.59 -16.33
CA ILE A 117 11.21 -4.01 -15.66
C ILE A 117 11.18 -3.59 -14.19
N SER A 118 10.76 -2.37 -13.87
CA SER A 118 10.63 -1.91 -12.50
C SER A 118 9.51 -2.60 -11.73
N VAL A 119 8.42 -2.98 -12.39
CA VAL A 119 7.38 -3.83 -11.77
C VAL A 119 8.00 -5.18 -11.36
N ILE A 120 8.74 -5.83 -12.26
CA ILE A 120 9.43 -7.10 -11.97
C ILE A 120 10.44 -6.93 -10.83
N LYS A 121 11.27 -5.86 -10.86
CA LYS A 121 12.21 -5.55 -9.77
C LYS A 121 11.47 -5.39 -8.45
N HIS A 122 10.36 -4.65 -8.43
CA HIS A 122 9.59 -4.43 -7.22
C HIS A 122 9.06 -5.75 -6.63
N VAL A 123 8.53 -6.64 -7.46
CA VAL A 123 7.97 -7.90 -6.99
C VAL A 123 9.05 -8.88 -6.52
N ILE A 124 10.18 -8.95 -7.22
CA ILE A 124 11.33 -9.77 -6.78
C ILE A 124 11.89 -9.27 -5.46
N ASN A 125 11.98 -7.96 -5.28
CA ASN A 125 12.40 -7.34 -4.02
C ASN A 125 11.28 -7.26 -2.97
N GLY A 126 10.15 -7.94 -3.18
CA GLY A 126 9.06 -8.00 -2.23
C GLY A 126 9.55 -8.58 -0.91
N ILE A 127 9.64 -7.70 0.10
CA ILE A 127 10.08 -8.01 1.44
C ILE A 127 8.88 -7.96 2.40
N ASN A 128 8.84 -8.83 3.42
CA ASN A 128 7.78 -8.81 4.41
C ASN A 128 8.00 -7.63 5.37
N PHE A 129 6.98 -6.79 5.53
CA PHE A 129 6.99 -5.62 6.42
C PHE A 129 6.23 -5.85 7.73
N TYR A 130 5.45 -6.92 7.83
CA TYR A 130 4.43 -7.12 8.88
C TYR A 130 4.89 -8.00 10.04
N ASP A 131 5.94 -8.82 9.85
CA ASP A 131 6.36 -9.77 10.88
C ASP A 131 7.33 -9.16 11.92
N ASN A 132 8.05 -8.09 11.58
CA ASN A 132 9.02 -7.42 12.45
C ASN A 132 8.40 -6.23 13.21
N LEU A 133 7.30 -6.45 13.94
CA LEU A 133 6.62 -5.39 14.70
C LEU A 133 7.21 -5.12 16.09
N GLU A 134 7.96 -6.09 16.63
CA GLU A 134 8.62 -6.00 17.95
C GLU A 134 10.12 -5.67 17.84
N GLY A 135 10.71 -5.87 16.67
CA GLY A 135 12.12 -5.58 16.40
C GLY A 135 13.11 -6.57 17.02
N LYS A 136 14.41 -6.33 16.81
CA LYS A 136 15.50 -7.12 17.42
C LYS A 136 16.11 -6.34 18.59
N ASN A 137 16.36 -7.04 19.69
CA ASN A 137 17.14 -6.50 20.82
C ASN A 137 18.63 -6.66 20.52
N ILE A 138 19.39 -5.59 20.70
CA ILE A 138 20.83 -5.54 20.50
C ILE A 138 21.49 -4.80 21.67
N THR A 139 22.79 -4.97 21.81
CA THR A 139 23.63 -4.40 22.86
C THR A 139 24.87 -3.77 22.25
N LEU A 140 25.61 -2.98 23.03
CA LEU A 140 26.89 -2.43 22.58
C LEU A 140 27.99 -3.48 22.34
N ASN A 141 27.75 -4.74 22.70
CA ASN A 141 28.67 -5.85 22.44
C ASN A 141 28.41 -6.54 21.09
N ASP A 142 27.26 -6.28 20.47
CA ASP A 142 26.93 -6.85 19.16
C ASP A 142 27.74 -6.16 18.07
N THR A 143 28.66 -6.90 17.46
CA THR A 143 29.57 -6.40 16.42
C THR A 143 29.25 -6.93 15.02
N ASP A 144 28.47 -8.01 14.94
CA ASP A 144 27.97 -8.58 13.69
C ASP A 144 26.64 -7.94 13.28
N PHE A 145 26.74 -6.78 12.65
CA PHE A 145 25.59 -6.07 12.09
C PHE A 145 24.97 -6.80 10.89
N ASP A 146 25.71 -7.67 10.19
CA ASP A 146 25.16 -8.46 9.09
C ASP A 146 24.11 -9.46 9.58
N SER A 147 24.18 -9.87 10.86
CA SER A 147 23.14 -10.69 11.50
C SER A 147 21.80 -9.97 11.69
N LEU A 148 21.76 -8.64 11.55
CA LEU A 148 20.50 -7.88 11.60
C LEU A 148 19.67 -8.15 10.35
N LEU A 149 20.33 -8.42 9.22
CA LEU A 149 19.69 -8.73 7.94
C LEU A 149 19.04 -10.13 7.92
N ASP A 150 19.34 -11.01 8.89
CA ASP A 150 18.70 -12.32 9.01
C ASP A 150 17.21 -12.22 9.39
N THR A 151 16.77 -11.05 9.84
CA THR A 151 15.37 -10.73 10.11
C THR A 151 14.56 -10.41 8.85
N LEU A 152 15.21 -10.33 7.69
CA LEU A 152 14.54 -10.04 6.44
C LEU A 152 13.89 -11.31 5.89
N ARG A 153 12.64 -11.18 5.45
CA ARG A 153 11.90 -12.25 4.75
C ARG A 153 11.55 -11.80 3.35
N PHE A 154 11.98 -12.56 2.36
CA PHE A 154 11.61 -12.34 0.97
C PHE A 154 10.60 -13.38 0.54
N TRP A 155 9.71 -13.00 -0.37
CA TRP A 155 8.81 -13.98 -0.99
C TRP A 155 9.67 -14.98 -1.76
N LYS A 156 9.35 -16.27 -1.67
CA LYS A 156 10.02 -17.37 -2.36
C LYS A 156 8.97 -18.21 -3.06
N TYR A 157 9.19 -18.50 -4.33
CA TYR A 157 8.35 -19.46 -5.05
C TYR A 157 9.00 -20.83 -5.04
N ASP A 158 8.25 -21.82 -4.59
CA ASP A 158 8.62 -23.22 -4.58
C ASP A 158 7.69 -24.03 -5.48
N LYS A 159 8.14 -25.22 -5.85
CA LYS A 159 7.30 -26.18 -6.56
C LYS A 159 6.79 -27.21 -5.57
N ASP A 160 5.48 -27.36 -5.50
CA ASP A 160 4.83 -28.43 -4.78
C ASP A 160 3.94 -29.21 -5.74
N ASN A 161 4.22 -30.51 -5.92
CA ASN A 161 3.50 -31.41 -6.83
C ASN A 161 3.30 -30.86 -8.26
N GLY A 162 4.28 -30.11 -8.78
CA GLY A 162 4.23 -29.50 -10.12
C GLY A 162 3.52 -28.14 -10.17
N THR A 163 2.86 -27.72 -9.09
CA THR A 163 2.25 -26.41 -8.92
C THR A 163 3.27 -25.43 -8.36
N VAL A 164 3.25 -24.18 -8.84
CA VAL A 164 4.05 -23.11 -8.24
C VAL A 164 3.29 -22.56 -7.04
N VAL A 165 3.85 -22.74 -5.84
CA VAL A 165 3.37 -22.16 -4.59
C VAL A 165 4.36 -21.10 -4.12
N GLY A 166 3.93 -20.19 -3.25
CA GLY A 166 4.83 -19.17 -2.70
C GLY A 166 4.69 -19.04 -1.19
N GLU A 167 5.81 -18.76 -0.53
CA GLU A 167 5.90 -18.56 0.92
C GLU A 167 6.88 -17.44 1.27
N TRP A 168 6.79 -16.92 2.50
CA TRP A 168 7.79 -16.01 3.04
C TRP A 168 8.98 -16.81 3.57
N SER A 169 10.18 -16.51 3.07
CA SER A 169 11.42 -17.22 3.44
C SER A 169 12.46 -16.25 3.99
N TRP A 170 13.16 -16.66 5.05
CA TRP A 170 14.26 -15.91 5.63
C TRP A 170 15.44 -15.86 4.66
N SER A 171 15.88 -14.65 4.31
CA SER A 171 17.02 -14.45 3.42
C SER A 171 17.52 -13.02 3.52
N LYS A 172 18.85 -12.84 3.45
CA LYS A 172 19.46 -11.52 3.31
C LYS A 172 19.24 -10.90 1.92
N PHE A 173 18.94 -11.73 0.93
CA PHE A 173 18.83 -11.33 -0.47
C PHE A 173 17.53 -11.83 -1.12
N PRO A 174 16.98 -11.09 -2.10
CA PRO A 174 15.88 -11.57 -2.94
C PRO A 174 16.22 -12.89 -3.65
N HIS A 175 15.24 -13.78 -3.76
CA HIS A 175 15.41 -15.03 -4.49
C HIS A 175 15.30 -14.80 -6.00
N LEU A 176 16.40 -14.51 -6.69
CA LEU A 176 16.38 -14.28 -8.16
C LEU A 176 15.79 -15.44 -8.97
N LYS A 177 15.89 -16.67 -8.45
CA LYS A 177 15.25 -17.86 -9.04
C LYS A 177 13.73 -17.73 -9.15
N ASN A 178 13.10 -16.84 -8.36
CA ASN A 178 11.68 -16.52 -8.40
C ASN A 178 11.24 -15.88 -9.71
N LEU A 179 12.14 -15.26 -10.48
CA LEU A 179 11.75 -14.57 -11.71
C LEU A 179 10.99 -15.50 -12.65
N LYS A 180 11.49 -16.73 -12.86
CA LYS A 180 10.87 -17.69 -13.78
C LYS A 180 9.53 -18.26 -13.27
N PRO A 181 9.40 -18.71 -12.01
CA PRO A 181 8.10 -19.08 -11.43
C PRO A 181 7.10 -17.92 -11.42
N TYR A 182 7.52 -16.71 -11.04
CA TYR A 182 6.68 -15.52 -11.03
C TYR A 182 6.12 -15.21 -12.43
N LEU A 183 6.96 -15.32 -13.47
CA LEU A 183 6.55 -15.17 -14.86
C LEU A 183 5.54 -16.24 -15.33
N ARG A 184 5.45 -17.39 -14.63
CA ARG A 184 4.61 -18.53 -15.03
C ARG A 184 3.36 -18.72 -14.18
N ALA A 185 3.33 -18.20 -12.96
CA ALA A 185 2.32 -18.51 -11.96
C ALA A 185 1.05 -17.63 -12.02
N GLY A 186 0.76 -17.00 -13.16
CA GLY A 186 -0.42 -16.12 -13.33
C GLY A 186 -0.38 -14.81 -12.54
N GLY A 187 0.47 -14.66 -11.51
CA GLY A 187 0.59 -13.43 -10.72
C GLY A 187 0.92 -12.19 -11.57
N ILE A 188 1.66 -12.36 -12.66
CA ILE A 188 1.93 -11.29 -13.64
C ILE A 188 0.63 -10.82 -14.31
N GLU A 189 -0.14 -11.74 -14.87
CA GLU A 189 -1.35 -11.41 -15.63
C GLU A 189 -2.50 -11.00 -14.71
N ASN A 190 -2.57 -11.56 -13.50
CA ASN A 190 -3.66 -11.30 -12.57
C ASN A 190 -3.46 -10.01 -11.77
N SER A 191 -2.22 -9.66 -11.44
CA SER A 191 -1.94 -8.61 -10.44
C SER A 191 -1.09 -7.46 -10.96
N ASN A 192 -0.36 -7.61 -12.07
CA ASN A 192 0.65 -6.61 -12.47
C ASN A 192 0.45 -6.05 -13.88
N PHE A 193 0.00 -6.88 -14.83
CA PHE A 193 -0.02 -6.58 -16.26
C PHE A 193 -1.40 -6.89 -16.91
N PHE A 194 -2.49 -6.39 -16.33
CA PHE A 194 -3.86 -6.58 -16.83
C PHE A 194 -4.53 -5.32 -17.36
N GLN A 195 -3.84 -4.17 -17.34
CA GLN A 195 -4.43 -2.86 -17.58
C GLN A 195 -5.26 -2.80 -18.87
N ASN A 196 -4.69 -3.32 -19.97
CA ASN A 196 -5.37 -3.35 -21.26
C ASN A 196 -6.64 -4.23 -21.23
N SER A 197 -6.59 -5.35 -20.51
CA SER A 197 -7.73 -6.26 -20.37
C SER A 197 -8.88 -5.60 -19.62
N ILE A 198 -8.59 -4.92 -18.49
CA ILE A 198 -9.62 -4.13 -17.78
C ILE A 198 -10.20 -3.02 -18.66
N LEU A 199 -9.35 -2.30 -19.42
CA LEU A 199 -9.84 -1.26 -20.32
C LEU A 199 -10.77 -1.77 -21.43
N LYS A 200 -10.63 -3.03 -21.83
CA LYS A 200 -11.54 -3.71 -22.77
C LYS A 200 -12.84 -4.11 -22.06
N SER A 201 -12.75 -4.63 -20.84
CA SER A 201 -13.94 -4.99 -20.04
C SER A 201 -14.79 -3.77 -19.64
N LEU A 202 -14.17 -2.60 -19.50
CA LEU A 202 -14.84 -1.33 -19.19
C LEU A 202 -15.26 -0.52 -20.44
N LYS A 203 -15.21 -1.10 -21.65
CA LYS A 203 -15.45 -0.35 -22.90
C LYS A 203 -16.82 0.36 -22.94
N HIS A 204 -17.82 -0.18 -22.23
CA HIS A 204 -19.20 0.34 -22.20
C HIS A 204 -19.39 1.52 -21.24
N CYS A 205 -18.53 1.70 -20.24
CA CYS A 205 -18.70 2.71 -19.18
C CYS A 205 -17.48 3.63 -19.03
N LYS A 206 -16.56 3.63 -19.99
CA LYS A 206 -15.35 4.45 -19.96
C LYS A 206 -15.51 5.70 -20.83
N LYS A 207 -15.45 6.88 -20.20
CA LYS A 207 -15.53 8.18 -20.88
C LYS A 207 -14.19 8.61 -21.49
N GLN A 208 -13.13 8.55 -20.68
CA GLN A 208 -11.80 9.05 -21.01
C GLN A 208 -10.76 8.34 -20.14
N ILE A 209 -9.52 8.28 -20.60
CA ILE A 209 -8.43 7.62 -19.89
C ILE A 209 -7.37 8.65 -19.54
N TYR A 210 -6.98 8.70 -18.27
CA TYR A 210 -5.83 9.44 -17.80
C TYR A 210 -4.78 8.46 -17.32
N PHE A 211 -3.55 8.64 -17.78
CA PHE A 211 -2.42 7.85 -17.35
C PHE A 211 -1.64 8.60 -16.27
N ILE A 212 -1.11 7.84 -15.32
CA ILE A 212 -0.18 8.34 -14.32
C ILE A 212 0.96 7.34 -14.17
N ASP A 213 2.17 7.82 -14.41
CA ASP A 213 3.36 7.02 -14.20
C ASP A 213 3.76 7.04 -12.72
N ILE A 214 4.31 5.95 -12.21
CA ILE A 214 4.82 5.90 -10.83
C ILE A 214 5.83 7.02 -10.54
N ASN A 215 6.60 7.44 -11.55
CA ASN A 215 7.59 8.50 -11.38
C ASN A 215 6.94 9.87 -11.16
N ASP A 216 5.68 10.05 -11.55
CA ASP A 216 4.93 11.29 -11.30
C ASP A 216 4.41 11.37 -9.86
N ILE A 217 4.38 10.26 -9.12
CA ILE A 217 4.07 10.24 -7.69
C ILE A 217 5.33 10.16 -6.80
N HIS A 218 6.51 10.38 -7.37
CA HIS A 218 7.73 10.54 -6.59
C HIS A 218 7.73 11.86 -5.82
N LYS A 219 8.47 11.93 -4.69
CA LYS A 219 8.46 13.05 -3.74
C LYS A 219 8.61 14.44 -4.38
N ASP A 220 9.39 14.55 -5.47
CA ASP A 220 9.69 15.83 -6.12
C ASP A 220 8.54 16.31 -7.04
N LYS A 221 7.63 15.41 -7.44
CA LYS A 221 6.51 15.68 -8.35
C LYS A 221 5.13 15.49 -7.72
N ILE A 222 5.05 14.77 -6.60
CA ILE A 222 3.79 14.36 -5.97
C ILE A 222 2.85 15.55 -5.73
N HIS A 223 3.38 16.73 -5.35
CA HIS A 223 2.57 17.92 -5.13
C HIS A 223 1.83 18.36 -6.41
N GLN A 224 2.58 18.54 -7.50
CA GLN A 224 2.02 18.97 -8.78
C GLN A 224 1.07 17.93 -9.35
N THR A 225 1.44 16.66 -9.26
CA THR A 225 0.65 15.54 -9.77
C THR A 225 -0.69 15.43 -9.03
N MET A 226 -0.67 15.45 -7.69
CA MET A 226 -1.91 15.35 -6.90
C MET A 226 -2.82 16.55 -7.09
N TYR A 227 -2.27 17.76 -7.19
CA TYR A 227 -3.05 18.96 -7.54
C TYR A 227 -3.71 18.81 -8.94
N GLY A 228 -2.97 18.28 -9.91
CA GLY A 228 -3.48 18.00 -11.24
C GLY A 228 -4.63 16.98 -11.24
N ILE A 229 -4.53 15.93 -10.42
CA ILE A 229 -5.59 14.93 -10.23
C ILE A 229 -6.82 15.59 -9.61
N CYS A 230 -6.69 16.31 -8.49
CA CYS A 230 -7.80 17.02 -7.85
C CYS A 230 -8.57 17.89 -8.85
N LYS A 231 -7.85 18.68 -9.67
CA LYS A 231 -8.46 19.53 -10.70
C LYS A 231 -9.16 18.74 -11.81
N LYS A 232 -8.55 17.65 -12.30
CA LYS A 232 -9.12 16.82 -13.38
C LYS A 232 -10.39 16.09 -12.95
N PHE A 233 -10.42 15.60 -11.71
CA PHE A 233 -11.52 14.79 -11.19
C PHE A 233 -12.49 15.58 -10.30
N LYS A 234 -12.20 16.87 -10.02
CA LYS A 234 -13.08 17.81 -9.32
C LYS A 234 -13.37 17.41 -7.86
N PHE A 235 -12.33 17.07 -7.11
CA PHE A 235 -12.41 16.93 -5.65
C PHE A 235 -11.42 17.84 -4.95
N ASP A 236 -11.75 18.22 -3.71
CA ASP A 236 -10.93 19.11 -2.91
C ASP A 236 -9.72 18.37 -2.33
N LEU A 237 -8.56 19.02 -2.40
CA LEU A 237 -7.40 18.60 -1.64
C LEU A 237 -7.59 19.04 -0.18
N LYS A 238 -7.69 18.06 0.73
CA LYS A 238 -7.91 18.30 2.17
C LYS A 238 -6.69 18.05 3.03
N ALA A 239 -5.76 17.19 2.61
CA ALA A 239 -4.58 16.88 3.42
C ALA A 239 -3.36 17.71 3.03
N ASN A 240 -2.40 17.76 3.96
CA ASN A 240 -1.15 18.47 3.74
C ASN A 240 -0.25 17.63 2.83
N PHE A 241 0.46 18.25 1.90
CA PHE A 241 1.31 17.51 0.99
C PHE A 241 2.46 16.76 1.67
N ASN A 242 2.92 17.29 2.82
CA ASN A 242 3.91 16.60 3.65
C ASN A 242 3.40 15.23 4.11
N ASP A 243 2.09 15.01 4.17
CA ASP A 243 1.49 13.73 4.52
C ASP A 243 1.72 12.66 3.44
N TYR A 244 2.16 13.04 2.24
CA TYR A 244 2.37 12.13 1.10
C TYR A 244 3.83 12.01 0.67
N ALA A 245 4.74 12.81 1.25
CA ALA A 245 6.13 12.88 0.83
C ALA A 245 6.95 11.63 1.20
N ASP A 246 6.44 10.82 2.13
CA ASP A 246 7.16 9.67 2.67
C ASP A 246 6.98 8.40 1.84
N GLN A 247 8.10 7.70 1.64
CA GLN A 247 8.10 6.41 0.98
C GLN A 247 7.71 5.30 1.96
N ILE A 248 6.50 4.77 1.77
CA ILE A 248 5.92 3.70 2.62
C ILE A 248 6.75 2.40 2.54
N TYR A 249 7.28 2.07 1.36
CA TYR A 249 7.99 0.82 1.10
C TYR A 249 9.47 1.07 0.86
N THR A 250 10.27 0.95 1.92
CA THR A 250 11.73 1.08 1.91
C THR A 250 12.34 -0.12 2.64
N PRO A 251 13.52 -0.62 2.25
CA PRO A 251 14.19 -1.73 2.95
C PRO A 251 14.36 -1.48 4.46
N ILE A 252 14.60 -0.22 4.85
CA ILE A 252 14.76 0.18 6.25
C ILE A 252 13.46 -0.04 7.06
N ASN A 253 12.28 0.10 6.46
CA ASN A 253 11.01 -0.20 7.12
C ASN A 253 10.83 -1.70 7.38
N ALA A 254 11.46 -2.59 6.60
CA ALA A 254 11.41 -4.03 6.87
C ALA A 254 12.43 -4.45 7.95
N LEU A 255 13.56 -3.74 8.01
CA LEU A 255 14.64 -4.00 8.95
C LEU A 255 14.32 -3.48 10.37
N LEU A 256 13.81 -2.25 10.47
CA LEU A 256 13.49 -1.60 11.74
C LEU A 256 12.10 -2.03 12.27
N PRO A 257 11.86 -2.05 13.60
CA PRO A 257 12.66 -1.40 14.63
C PRO A 257 13.78 -2.27 15.24
N PHE A 258 14.73 -1.62 15.91
CA PHE A 258 15.70 -2.25 16.83
C PHE A 258 15.65 -1.58 18.19
N THR A 259 15.90 -2.36 19.25
CA THR A 259 16.08 -1.83 20.61
C THR A 259 17.52 -2.06 21.05
N LEU A 260 18.29 -0.99 21.14
CA LEU A 260 19.64 -1.00 21.71
C LEU A 260 19.56 -0.86 23.22
N HIS A 261 19.91 -1.93 23.93
CA HIS A 261 20.08 -1.95 25.38
C HIS A 261 21.50 -1.50 25.72
N ILE A 262 21.61 -0.33 26.36
CA ILE A 262 22.88 0.30 26.70
C ILE A 262 23.27 -0.08 28.14
N ARG A 263 22.30 -0.03 29.06
CA ARG A 263 22.35 -0.43 30.47
C ARG A 263 20.99 -0.97 30.89
N ASP A 264 20.88 -1.55 32.08
CA ASP A 264 19.62 -2.05 32.64
C ASP A 264 18.51 -0.98 32.68
N ASP A 265 18.90 0.30 32.81
CA ASP A 265 18.00 1.44 32.94
C ASP A 265 17.95 2.35 31.70
N ILE A 266 18.71 2.03 30.63
CA ILE A 266 18.79 2.86 29.42
C ILE A 266 18.64 1.98 28.18
N LYS A 267 17.56 2.21 27.44
CA LYS A 267 17.35 1.65 26.11
C LYS A 267 17.05 2.73 25.08
N LEU A 268 17.40 2.44 23.84
CA LEU A 268 17.19 3.30 22.69
C LEU A 268 16.46 2.49 21.62
N VAL A 269 15.30 2.96 21.17
CA VAL A 269 14.56 2.32 20.07
C VAL A 269 14.86 3.08 18.78
N ILE A 270 15.49 2.40 17.82
CA ILE A 270 15.74 2.88 16.47
C ILE A 270 14.60 2.37 15.60
N THR A 271 13.78 3.27 15.08
CA THR A 271 12.60 2.92 14.28
C THR A 271 12.44 3.87 13.09
N THR A 272 11.36 3.73 12.34
CA THR A 272 10.98 4.69 11.30
C THR A 272 9.74 5.45 11.74
N TYR A 273 9.51 6.63 11.15
CA TYR A 273 8.33 7.45 11.46
C TYR A 273 7.02 6.65 11.37
N HIS A 274 6.88 5.78 10.36
CA HIS A 274 5.68 4.94 10.19
C HIS A 274 5.50 3.85 11.24
N LYS A 275 6.61 3.34 11.81
CA LYS A 275 6.59 2.27 12.82
C LYS A 275 6.71 2.80 14.25
N ASN A 276 6.80 4.11 14.43
CA ASN A 276 6.86 4.69 15.75
C ASN A 276 5.50 4.55 16.46
N LYS A 277 5.42 3.62 17.41
CA LYS A 277 4.20 3.36 18.21
C LYS A 277 4.07 4.30 19.42
N CYS A 278 5.06 5.14 19.66
CA CYS A 278 5.09 6.04 20.80
C CYS A 278 4.54 7.40 20.40
N ASP A 279 3.21 7.51 20.39
CA ASP A 279 2.54 8.81 20.31
C ASP A 279 3.11 9.70 21.43
N ASN A 280 3.77 10.80 21.05
CA ASN A 280 4.41 11.82 21.91
C ASN A 280 5.89 11.65 22.29
N ILE A 281 6.65 10.69 21.74
CA ILE A 281 8.12 10.71 21.94
C ILE A 281 8.78 11.53 20.83
N LYS A 282 9.54 12.55 21.25
CA LYS A 282 10.36 13.40 20.39
C LYS A 282 11.40 12.56 19.65
N ASN A 283 11.61 12.83 18.36
CA ASN A 283 12.71 12.22 17.62
C ASN A 283 14.05 12.83 18.09
N TYR A 284 14.94 12.00 18.64
CA TYR A 284 16.27 12.42 19.11
C TYR A 284 17.39 12.14 18.12
N ILE A 285 17.08 11.84 16.86
CA ILE A 285 18.10 11.45 15.88
C ILE A 285 19.23 12.47 15.73
N ASP A 286 18.94 13.77 15.84
CA ASP A 286 19.95 14.85 15.74
C ASP A 286 20.96 14.85 16.90
N ASP A 287 20.62 14.24 18.05
CA ASP A 287 21.55 14.06 19.15
C ASP A 287 22.62 12.98 18.84
N PHE A 288 22.30 12.06 17.94
CA PHE A 288 23.16 10.93 17.60
C PHE A 288 23.86 11.11 16.25
N CYS A 289 23.14 11.57 15.22
CA CYS A 289 23.61 11.68 13.84
C CYS A 289 23.74 13.14 13.40
N ASN A 290 24.88 13.48 12.78
CA ASN A 290 25.17 14.85 12.29
C ASN A 290 25.07 15.00 10.76
N PHE A 291 24.50 14.03 10.04
CA PHE A 291 24.40 14.05 8.59
C PHE A 291 22.94 14.05 8.14
N LYS A 292 22.69 14.56 6.93
CA LYS A 292 21.37 14.54 6.32
C LYS A 292 20.96 13.08 6.09
N GLN A 293 19.88 12.66 6.73
CA GLN A 293 19.39 11.30 6.59
C GLN A 293 18.76 11.09 5.21
N GLU A 294 19.00 9.92 4.63
CA GLU A 294 18.32 9.47 3.42
C GLU A 294 16.95 8.85 3.71
N PHE A 295 16.76 8.38 4.95
CA PHE A 295 15.55 7.71 5.42
C PHE A 295 14.98 8.43 6.65
N ASN A 296 13.65 8.40 6.84
CA ASN A 296 12.99 8.98 8.01
C ASN A 296 13.14 8.09 9.25
N VAL A 297 14.38 7.93 9.72
CA VAL A 297 14.73 7.20 10.94
C VAL A 297 14.39 8.05 12.15
N VAL A 298 13.88 7.39 13.18
CA VAL A 298 13.49 7.99 14.45
C VAL A 298 14.22 7.27 15.57
N ILE A 299 14.79 8.06 16.49
CA ILE A 299 15.32 7.55 17.74
C ILE A 299 14.39 7.94 18.87
N ASN A 300 13.85 6.91 19.53
CA ASN A 300 13.05 7.04 20.72
C ASN A 300 13.88 6.68 21.95
N ILE A 301 13.99 7.64 22.85
CA ILE A 301 14.59 7.53 24.18
C ILE A 301 13.88 8.55 25.06
N THR A 302 13.72 8.30 26.36
CA THR A 302 13.12 9.32 27.24
C THR A 302 14.11 10.45 27.52
N ASP A 303 13.62 11.66 27.80
CA ASP A 303 14.47 12.80 28.21
C ASP A 303 15.37 12.44 29.40
N ARG A 304 14.83 11.67 30.36
CA ARG A 304 15.56 11.19 31.52
C ARG A 304 16.74 10.30 31.11
N GLU A 305 16.49 9.26 30.31
CA GLU A 305 17.52 8.33 29.84
C GLU A 305 18.59 9.05 29.01
N LEU A 306 18.18 9.96 28.12
CA LEU A 306 19.12 10.74 27.31
C LEU A 306 20.02 11.64 28.17
N ASN A 307 19.46 12.29 29.18
CA ASN A 307 20.22 13.14 30.10
C ASN A 307 21.24 12.33 30.91
N ILE A 308 20.85 11.14 31.41
CA ILE A 308 21.77 10.23 32.10
C ILE A 308 22.88 9.79 31.13
N LEU A 309 22.52 9.40 29.91
CA LEU A 309 23.49 8.96 28.90
C LEU A 309 24.51 10.05 28.56
N LYS A 310 24.08 11.31 28.41
CA LYS A 310 24.96 12.45 28.10
C LYS A 310 25.94 12.81 29.22
N GLN A 311 25.67 12.43 30.47
CA GLN A 311 26.61 12.63 31.59
C GLN A 311 27.86 11.77 31.43
N ASP A 312 27.71 10.57 30.88
CA ASP A 312 28.82 9.68 30.54
C ASP A 312 29.30 9.94 29.11
N LYS A 313 30.21 10.90 28.95
CA LYS A 313 30.72 11.33 27.63
C LYS A 313 31.31 10.19 26.81
N GLN A 314 31.97 9.23 27.46
CA GLN A 314 32.62 8.13 26.74
C GLN A 314 31.58 7.12 26.26
N LEU A 315 30.62 6.76 27.13
CA LEU A 315 29.51 5.89 26.73
C LEU A 315 28.66 6.53 25.65
N PHE A 316 28.30 7.80 25.79
CA PHE A 316 27.53 8.52 24.78
C PHE A 316 28.25 8.53 23.43
N LYS A 317 29.57 8.77 23.42
CA LYS A 317 30.38 8.69 22.19
C LYS A 317 30.37 7.29 21.58
N ASN A 318 30.36 6.23 22.39
CA ASN A 318 30.29 4.85 21.90
C ASN A 318 28.91 4.55 21.29
N VAL A 319 27.82 4.95 21.96
CA VAL A 319 26.46 4.80 21.44
C VAL A 319 26.31 5.56 20.12
N ARG A 320 26.81 6.80 20.03
CA ARG A 320 26.78 7.59 18.80
C ARG A 320 27.56 7.01 17.62
N LYS A 321 28.57 6.17 17.88
CA LYS A 321 29.27 5.45 16.81
C LYS A 321 28.52 4.21 16.37
N TYR A 322 27.72 3.64 17.27
CA TYR A 322 26.93 2.44 17.04
C TYR A 322 25.67 2.74 16.22
N VAL A 323 25.02 3.85 16.53
CA VAL A 323 23.85 4.42 15.82
C VAL A 323 24.27 5.03 14.49
#